data_AF-A0A2N2E7A2-F1
#
_entry.id   AF-A0A2N2E7A2-F1
#
_cell.length_a   1.000
_cell.length_b   1.000
_cell.length_c   1.000
_cell.angle_alpha   90.00
_cell.angle_beta   90.00
_cell.angle_gamma   90.00
#
_symmetry.space_group_name_H-M   'P 1'
#
loop_
_entity.id
_entity.type
_entity.pdbx_description
1 polymer ?
#
loop_
_entity_poly.entity_id
_entity_poly.type
_entity_poly.pdbx_seq_one_letter_code
_entity_poly.pdbx_strand_id
1 'polypeptide(L)'
;MSIWDKVSKTAKGTITTIGSKSSEMLEIGKLKLKVKQLEDKIDIKKKEIGALVYDVYANEVVSDERAIIGIVNVIKDLENEIKQAKEKISLAHQNEGIEKDEGNQK
;
A
#
# COMPACT_ATOMS: atom_id res chain seq x y z
N MET A 1 -9.92 -47.77 -14.25
CA MET A 1 -10.02 -46.41 -13.66
C MET A 1 -10.06 -45.42 -14.80
N SER A 2 -11.16 -44.67 -14.91
CA SER A 2 -11.46 -43.87 -16.11
C SER A 2 -10.65 -42.57 -16.11
N ILE A 3 -10.11 -42.20 -17.27
CA ILE A 3 -9.41 -40.92 -17.51
C ILE A 3 -10.34 -39.74 -17.17
N TRP A 4 -11.66 -39.94 -17.28
CA TRP A 4 -12.70 -39.01 -16.85
C TRP A 4 -12.74 -38.75 -15.34
N ASP A 5 -12.41 -39.72 -14.49
CA ASP A 5 -12.41 -39.55 -13.03
C ASP A 5 -11.24 -38.67 -12.57
N LYS A 6 -10.11 -38.72 -13.29
CA LYS A 6 -8.96 -37.84 -13.03
C LYS A 6 -9.22 -36.41 -13.53
N VAL A 7 -9.84 -36.25 -14.69
CA VAL A 7 -10.17 -34.91 -15.23
C VAL A 7 -11.21 -34.19 -14.36
N SER A 8 -12.23 -34.89 -13.85
CA SER A 8 -13.26 -34.26 -12.99
C SER A 8 -12.73 -33.82 -11.63
N LYS A 9 -11.73 -34.51 -11.07
CA LYS A 9 -11.05 -34.14 -9.83
C LYS A 9 -10.03 -33.01 -10.02
N THR A 10 -9.31 -32.99 -11.15
CA THR A 10 -8.39 -31.90 -11.48
C THR A 10 -9.12 -30.61 -11.83
N ALA A 11 -10.26 -30.66 -12.54
CA ALA A 11 -11.03 -29.47 -12.90
C ALA A 11 -11.64 -28.73 -11.69
N LYS A 12 -12.03 -29.44 -10.63
CA LYS A 12 -12.56 -28.82 -9.40
C LYS A 12 -11.50 -28.11 -8.56
N GLY A 13 -10.22 -28.49 -8.69
CA GLY A 13 -9.11 -27.87 -7.95
C GLY A 13 -8.57 -26.59 -8.58
N THR A 14 -8.66 -26.45 -9.91
CA THR A 14 -8.02 -25.35 -10.65
C THR A 14 -8.93 -24.15 -10.92
N ILE A 15 -10.26 -24.29 -10.78
CA ILE A 15 -11.22 -23.21 -11.07
C ILE A 15 -11.23 -22.13 -9.98
N THR A 16 -10.89 -22.46 -8.74
CA THR A 16 -10.97 -21.51 -7.61
C THR A 16 -9.76 -20.57 -7.54
N THR A 17 -8.61 -20.95 -8.10
CA THR A 17 -7.32 -20.25 -7.89
C THR A 17 -6.99 -19.18 -8.93
N ILE A 18 -7.65 -19.17 -10.09
CA ILE A 18 -7.42 -18.16 -11.14
C ILE A 18 -8.16 -16.85 -10.86
N GLY A 19 -9.34 -16.91 -10.24
CA GLY A 19 -10.11 -15.72 -9.88
C GLY A 19 -9.57 -14.95 -8.67
N SER A 20 -9.05 -15.65 -7.66
CA SER A 20 -8.52 -15.04 -6.42
C SER A 20 -7.27 -14.18 -6.70
N LYS A 21 -6.31 -14.69 -7.47
CA LYS A 21 -5.06 -13.98 -7.79
C LYS A 21 -5.26 -12.66 -8.53
N SER A 22 -6.21 -12.62 -9.48
CA SER A 22 -6.51 -11.37 -10.19
C SER A 22 -7.17 -10.32 -9.29
N SER A 23 -8.01 -10.75 -8.33
CA SER A 23 -8.63 -9.85 -7.35
C SER A 23 -7.60 -9.28 -6.37
N GLU A 24 -6.72 -10.13 -5.84
CA GLU A 24 -5.65 -9.73 -4.91
C GLU A 24 -4.66 -8.74 -5.56
N MET A 25 -4.29 -8.98 -6.82
CA MET A 25 -3.39 -8.08 -7.55
C MET A 25 -4.02 -6.70 -7.80
N LEU A 26 -5.33 -6.63 -8.03
CA LEU A 26 -6.07 -5.37 -8.12
C LEU A 26 -6.11 -4.62 -6.78
N GLU A 27 -6.29 -5.33 -5.67
CA GLU A 27 -6.25 -4.75 -4.32
C GLU A 27 -4.87 -4.19 -3.98
N ILE A 28 -3.79 -4.92 -4.29
CA ILE A 28 -2.42 -4.43 -4.16
C ILE A 28 -2.20 -3.18 -5.03
N GLY A 29 -2.71 -3.18 -6.26
CA GLY A 29 -2.66 -2.01 -7.15
C GLY A 29 -3.34 -0.78 -6.54
N LYS A 30 -4.53 -0.94 -5.95
CA LYS A 30 -5.25 0.14 -5.25
C LYS A 30 -4.46 0.65 -4.04
N LEU A 31 -3.87 -0.24 -3.25
CA LEU A 31 -3.04 0.13 -2.10
C LEU A 31 -1.80 0.91 -2.53
N LYS A 32 -1.11 0.48 -3.60
CA LYS A 32 0.04 1.20 -4.17
C LYS A 32 -0.34 2.60 -4.67
N LEU A 33 -1.49 2.73 -5.33
CA LEU A 33 -2.01 4.03 -5.74
C LEU A 33 -2.31 4.93 -4.54
N LYS A 34 -2.95 4.38 -3.49
CA LYS A 34 -3.21 5.10 -2.25
C LYS A 34 -1.92 5.59 -1.60
N VAL A 35 -0.88 4.75 -1.53
CA VAL A 35 0.44 5.13 -1.00
C VAL A 35 0.99 6.32 -1.78
N LYS A 36 0.99 6.26 -3.12
CA LYS A 36 1.49 7.36 -3.95
C LYS A 36 0.73 8.67 -3.69
N GLN A 37 -0.60 8.61 -3.60
CA GLN A 37 -1.42 9.79 -3.30
C GLN A 37 -1.12 10.38 -1.91
N LEU A 38 -0.83 9.54 -0.92
CA LEU A 38 -0.44 10.00 0.41
C LEU A 38 0.97 10.62 0.39
N GLU A 39 1.91 10.05 -0.36
CA GLU A 39 3.25 10.61 -0.58
C GLU A 39 3.18 11.99 -1.25
N ASP A 40 2.35 12.14 -2.31
CA ASP A 40 2.12 13.42 -2.98
C ASP A 40 1.56 14.48 -2.01
N LYS A 41 0.65 14.09 -1.11
CA LYS A 41 0.10 14.98 -0.07
C LYS A 41 1.17 15.43 0.93
N ILE A 42 2.06 14.53 1.34
CA ILE A 42 3.18 14.86 2.24
C ILE A 42 4.10 15.89 1.56
N ASP A 43 4.41 15.71 0.28
CA ASP A 43 5.26 16.64 -0.47
C ASP A 43 4.64 18.04 -0.56
N ILE A 44 3.33 18.13 -0.79
CA ILE A 44 2.59 19.39 -0.76
C ILE A 44 2.70 20.05 0.62
N LYS A 45 2.51 19.28 1.70
CA LYS A 45 2.58 19.78 3.08
C LYS A 45 3.98 20.23 3.47
N LYS A 46 5.03 19.54 3.01
CA LYS A 46 6.42 19.95 3.20
C LYS A 46 6.73 21.25 2.46
N LYS A 47 6.20 21.43 1.24
CA LYS A 47 6.30 22.71 0.50
C LYS A 47 5.57 23.85 1.22
N GLU A 48 4.43 23.58 1.83
CA GLU A 48 3.68 24.55 2.65
C GLU A 48 4.51 25.03 3.84
N ILE A 49 5.18 24.13 4.57
CA ILE A 49 6.15 24.50 5.61
C ILE A 49 7.28 25.35 5.01
N GLY A 50 7.84 24.93 3.87
CA GLY A 50 8.90 25.67 3.20
C GLY A 50 8.50 27.10 2.85
N ALA A 51 7.27 27.32 2.38
CA ALA A 51 6.73 28.63 2.09
C ALA A 51 6.58 29.48 3.36
N LEU A 52 6.01 28.90 4.43
CA LEU A 52 5.88 29.59 5.72
C LEU A 52 7.23 30.04 6.28
N VAL A 53 8.22 29.16 6.25
CA VAL A 53 9.58 29.47 6.72
C VAL A 53 10.26 30.49 5.81
N TYR A 54 10.08 30.37 4.49
CA TYR A 54 10.63 31.35 3.55
C TYR A 54 10.09 32.76 3.82
N ASP A 55 8.77 32.90 4.01
CA ASP A 55 8.14 34.20 4.26
C ASP A 55 8.66 34.87 5.53
N VAL A 56 8.92 34.11 6.60
CA VAL A 56 9.54 34.61 7.84
C VAL A 56 10.86 35.31 7.56
N TYR A 57 11.72 34.73 6.72
CA TYR A 57 13.03 35.30 6.39
C TYR A 57 12.96 36.37 5.30
N ALA A 58 12.07 36.21 4.31
CA ALA A 58 11.96 37.13 3.18
C ALA A 58 11.27 38.45 3.55
N ASN A 59 10.28 38.38 4.45
CA ASN A 59 9.43 39.52 4.81
C ASN A 59 9.56 39.93 6.28
N GLU A 60 10.53 39.36 7.02
CA GLU A 60 10.77 39.62 8.46
C GLU A 60 9.51 39.43 9.33
N VAL A 61 8.63 38.50 8.94
CA VAL A 61 7.38 38.22 9.67
C VAL A 61 7.64 37.25 10.83
N VAL A 62 6.84 37.37 11.89
CA VAL A 62 6.88 36.42 13.01
C VAL A 62 6.44 35.04 12.54
N SER A 63 7.24 34.03 12.85
CA SER A 63 6.93 32.63 12.53
C SER A 63 5.66 32.16 13.24
N ASP A 64 4.72 31.60 12.46
CA ASP A 64 3.56 30.90 13.01
C ASP A 64 3.94 29.44 13.32
N GLU A 65 4.60 29.25 14.47
CA GLU A 65 4.98 27.92 14.95
C GLU A 65 3.78 26.98 15.12
N ARG A 66 2.59 27.50 15.45
CA ARG A 66 1.39 26.66 15.63
C ARG A 66 0.94 26.09 14.30
N ALA A 67 0.97 26.89 13.23
CA ALA A 67 0.68 26.42 11.88
C ALA A 67 1.68 25.33 11.45
N ILE A 68 2.97 25.55 11.67
CA ILE A 68 4.02 24.58 11.31
C ILE A 68 3.86 23.27 12.09
N ILE A 69 3.65 23.33 13.42
CA ILE A 69 3.43 22.15 14.26
C ILE A 69 2.17 21.38 13.80
N GLY A 70 1.11 22.09 13.45
CA GLY A 70 -0.11 21.51 12.90
C GLY A 70 0.16 20.72 11.61
N ILE A 71 0.90 21.30 10.66
CA ILE A 71 1.27 20.64 9.41
C ILE A 71 2.17 19.42 9.67
N VAL A 72 3.12 19.51 10.59
CA VAL A 72 4.00 18.39 10.97
C VAL A 72 3.20 17.21 11.54
N ASN A 73 2.20 17.48 12.38
CA ASN A 73 1.34 16.41 12.92
C ASN A 73 0.54 15.71 11.80
N VAL A 74 -0.02 16.48 10.86
CA VAL A 74 -0.69 15.91 9.68
C VAL A 74 0.27 15.05 8.85
N ILE A 75 1.52 15.49 8.65
CA ILE A 75 2.53 14.68 7.96
C ILE A 75 2.77 13.35 8.68
N LYS A 76 2.92 13.37 10.01
CA LYS A 76 3.13 12.14 10.81
C LYS A 76 1.96 11.16 10.67
N ASP A 77 0.73 11.67 10.66
CA ASP A 77 -0.46 10.82 10.48
C ASP A 77 -0.47 10.18 9.09
N LEU A 78 -0.15 10.95 8.03
CA LEU A 78 -0.04 10.44 6.67
C LEU A 78 1.09 9.41 6.52
N GLU A 79 2.25 9.63 7.16
CA GLU A 79 3.36 8.68 7.18
C GLU A 79 2.97 7.36 7.87
N ASN A 80 2.19 7.44 8.95
CA ASN A 80 1.65 6.26 9.62
C ASN A 80 0.66 5.49 8.73
N GLU A 81 -0.23 6.19 8.01
CA GLU A 81 -1.11 5.56 7.01
C GLU A 81 -0.34 4.86 5.89
N ILE A 82 0.72 5.49 5.38
CA ILE A 82 1.60 4.88 4.37
C ILE A 82 2.26 3.63 4.92
N LYS A 83 2.76 3.66 6.16
CA LYS A 83 3.38 2.50 6.80
C LYS A 83 2.41 1.33 6.88
N GLN A 84 1.18 1.57 7.36
CA GLN A 84 0.14 0.53 7.42
C GLN A 84 -0.23 -0.01 6.04
N ALA A 85 -0.30 0.84 5.02
CA ALA A 85 -0.59 0.41 3.65
C ALA A 85 0.56 -0.43 3.06
N LYS A 86 1.82 -0.05 3.30
CA LYS A 86 3.01 -0.80 2.87
C LYS A 86 3.12 -2.15 3.59
N GLU A 87 2.80 -2.21 4.87
CA GLU A 87 2.73 -3.47 5.64
C GLU A 87 1.69 -4.44 5.05
N LYS A 88 0.49 -3.96 4.71
CA LYS A 88 -0.54 -4.77 4.05
C LYS A 88 -0.09 -5.32 2.69
N ILE A 89 0.59 -4.50 1.88
CA ILE A 89 1.18 -4.95 0.61
C ILE A 89 2.23 -6.03 0.87
N SER A 90 3.10 -5.86 1.86
CA SER A 90 4.14 -6.84 2.22
C SER A 90 3.56 -8.17 2.68
N LEU A 91 2.51 -8.16 3.51
CA LEU A 91 1.83 -9.36 3.97
C LEU A 91 1.14 -10.10 2.82
N ALA A 92 0.50 -9.37 1.91
CA ALA A 92 -0.10 -9.94 0.71
C ALA A 92 0.93 -10.68 -0.16
N HIS A 93 2.12 -10.09 -0.34
CA HIS A 93 3.22 -10.72 -1.07
C HIS A 93 3.85 -11.94 -0.36
N GLN A 94 3.82 -12.01 0.98
CA GLN A 94 4.32 -13.18 1.73
C GLN A 94 3.35 -14.36 1.68
N ASN A 95 2.05 -14.11 1.69
CA ASN A 95 1.03 -15.16 1.54
C ASN A 95 1.08 -15.83 0.16
N GLU A 96 1.51 -15.12 -0.89
CA GLU A 96 1.77 -15.69 -2.23
C GLU A 96 2.94 -16.71 -2.26
N GLY A 97 3.80 -16.71 -1.24
CA GLY A 97 4.96 -17.60 -1.13
C GLY A 97 4.67 -18.95 -0.46
N ILE A 98 3.59 -19.07 0.31
CA ILE A 98 3.31 -20.26 1.15
C ILE A 98 2.54 -21.35 0.39
N GLU A 99 1.78 -21.01 -0.66
CA GLU A 99 1.05 -22.01 -1.46
C GLU A 99 1.94 -22.90 -2.36
N LYS A 100 3.24 -22.60 -2.49
CA LYS A 100 4.12 -23.35 -3.40
C LYS A 100 4.66 -24.68 -2.84
N ASP A 101 4.50 -24.95 -1.53
CA ASP A 101 5.19 -26.08 -0.89
C ASP A 101 4.29 -27.28 -0.51
N GLU A 102 2.97 -27.16 -0.56
CA GLU A 102 2.09 -28.30 -0.20
C GLU A 102 1.67 -29.19 -1.39
N GLY A 103 2.12 -28.88 -2.61
CA GLY A 103 1.71 -29.60 -3.83
C GLY A 103 2.64 -30.71 -4.32
N ASN A 104 3.79 -30.94 -3.68
CA ASN A 104 4.79 -31.88 -4.22
C ASN A 104 5.40 -32.80 -3.17
N GLN A 105 4.59 -33.66 -2.54
CA GLN A 105 5.12 -34.90 -1.96
C GLN A 105 4.16 -36.09 -2.20
N LYS A 106 4.61 -36.95 -3.14
CA LYS A 106 4.35 -38.38 -3.33
C LYS A 106 3.02 -38.83 -3.93
#